data_AF-A0A930FGB5-F1
#
_entry.id   AF-A0A930FGB5-F1
#
_cell.length_a   1.000
_cell.length_b   1.000
_cell.length_c   1.000
_cell.angle_alpha   90.00
_cell.angle_beta   90.00
_cell.angle_gamma   90.00
#
_symmetry.space_group_name_H-M   'P 1'
#
loop_
_entity.id
_entity.type
_entity.pdbx_description
1 polymer ?
#
loop_
_entity_poly.entity_id
_entity_poly.type
_entity_poly.pdbx_seq_one_letter_code
_entity_poly.pdbx_strand_id
1 'polypeptide(L)' 'MKYKALVSFSGAVTASLNQIIEINDEEIANDLLNAGYITVVKDSKKTAKDSKKTEEEV' A
#
# COMPACT_ATOMS: atom_id res chain seq x y z
N MET A 1 3.54 6.26 9.64
CA MET A 1 4.25 6.64 8.38
C MET A 1 3.38 6.28 7.18
N LYS A 2 3.53 6.95 6.03
CA LYS A 2 2.76 6.62 4.81
C LYS A 2 3.49 5.64 3.93
N TYR A 3 2.75 4.65 3.44
CA TYR A 3 3.23 3.58 2.59
C TYR A 3 2.30 3.41 1.39
N LYS A 4 2.85 3.06 0.24
CA LYS A 4 2.09 2.72 -0.97
C LYS A 4 2.02 1.21 -1.07
N ALA A 5 0.83 0.67 -1.08
CA ALA A 5 0.59 -0.74 -1.33
C ALA A 5 0.95 -1.09 -2.79
N LEU A 6 1.67 -2.18 -2.98
CA LEU A 6 2.07 -2.74 -4.26
C LEU A 6 1.19 -3.90 -4.69
N VAL A 7 0.32 -4.39 -3.80
CA VAL A 7 -0.67 -5.43 -4.05
C VAL A 7 -1.94 -5.10 -3.28
N SER A 8 -3.08 -5.63 -3.72
CA SER A 8 -4.33 -5.57 -2.95
C SER A 8 -4.27 -6.60 -1.82
N PHE A 9 -4.47 -6.18 -0.59
CA PHE A 9 -4.51 -7.06 0.58
C PHE A 9 -5.59 -6.60 1.57
N SER A 10 -6.12 -7.55 2.33
CA SER A 10 -7.15 -7.31 3.34
C SER A 10 -6.85 -8.14 4.57
N GLY A 11 -6.92 -7.54 5.76
CA GLY A 11 -6.56 -8.16 7.02
C GLY A 11 -6.56 -7.13 8.15
N ALA A 12 -5.55 -7.17 9.03
CA ALA A 12 -5.36 -6.15 10.06
C ALA A 12 -5.16 -4.74 9.47
N VAL A 13 -4.64 -4.69 8.24
CA VAL A 13 -4.58 -3.49 7.40
C VAL A 13 -5.17 -3.87 6.05
N THR A 14 -6.03 -3.00 5.51
CA THR A 14 -6.64 -3.19 4.19
C THR A 14 -6.16 -2.09 3.25
N ALA A 15 -5.62 -2.50 2.12
CA ALA A 15 -5.15 -1.60 1.08
C ALA A 15 -5.35 -2.21 -0.30
N SER A 16 -5.65 -1.35 -1.26
CA SER A 16 -5.73 -1.74 -2.67
C SER A 16 -4.38 -1.57 -3.35
N LEU A 17 -4.18 -2.25 -4.48
CA LEU A 17 -3.06 -2.00 -5.37
C LEU A 17 -2.87 -0.49 -5.59
N ASN A 18 -1.65 -0.02 -5.36
CA ASN A 18 -1.23 1.37 -5.50
C ASN A 18 -1.90 2.39 -4.56
N GLN A 19 -2.65 1.93 -3.56
CA GLN A 19 -3.24 2.78 -2.53
C GLN A 19 -2.18 3.25 -1.54
N ILE A 20 -2.26 4.52 -1.12
CA ILE A 20 -1.43 5.02 -0.03
C ILE A 20 -2.20 4.83 1.27
N ILE A 21 -1.57 4.10 2.19
CA ILE A 21 -2.07 3.81 3.53
C ILE A 21 -1.11 4.37 4.58
N GLU A 22 -1.66 4.76 5.71
CA GLU A 22 -0.88 5.13 6.88
C GLU A 22 -0.86 3.96 7.84
N ILE A 23 0.34 3.45 8.13
CA ILE A 23 0.53 2.40 9.13
C ILE A 23 1.25 3.03 10.31
N ASN A 24 0.63 2.90 11.48
CA ASN A 24 1.18 3.34 12.77
C ASN A 24 1.82 2.18 13.53
N ASP A 25 1.37 0.94 13.29
CA ASP A 25 1.99 -0.27 13.82
C ASP A 25 3.29 -0.60 13.08
N GLU A 26 4.42 -0.46 13.79
CA GLU A 26 5.75 -0.72 13.24
C GLU A 26 5.95 -2.20 12.88
N GLU A 27 5.40 -3.12 13.68
CA GLU A 27 5.47 -4.56 13.40
C GLU A 27 4.77 -4.91 12.09
N ILE A 28 3.54 -4.41 11.89
CA ILE A 28 2.77 -4.65 10.66
C ILE A 28 3.41 -3.96 9.47
N ALA A 29 3.89 -2.72 9.64
CA ALA A 29 4.58 -2.00 8.57
C ALA A 29 5.84 -2.75 8.12
N ASN A 30 6.63 -3.26 9.06
CA ASN A 30 7.85 -3.97 8.74
C ASN A 30 7.57 -5.33 8.09
N ASP A 31 6.58 -6.08 8.57
CA ASP A 31 6.15 -7.34 7.95
C ASP A 31 5.71 -7.13 6.50
N LEU A 32 4.81 -6.17 6.27
CA LEU A 32 4.33 -5.82 4.92
C LEU A 32 5.44 -5.27 4.01
N LEU A 33 6.39 -4.50 4.57
CA LEU A 33 7.52 -3.96 3.82
C LEU A 33 8.51 -5.07 3.42
N ASN A 34 8.82 -6.00 4.34
CA ASN A 34 9.69 -7.14 4.07
C ASN A 34 9.05 -8.14 3.11
N ALA A 35 7.73 -8.33 3.22
CA ALA A 35 6.96 -9.15 2.29
C ALA A 35 6.84 -8.51 0.90
N GLY A 36 7.16 -7.23 0.75
CA GLY A 36 7.04 -6.49 -0.52
C GLY A 36 5.61 -6.07 -0.86
N TYR A 37 4.71 -6.03 0.12
CA TYR A 37 3.32 -5.64 -0.05
C TYR A 37 3.15 -4.12 -0.07
N ILE A 38 4.05 -3.40 0.58
CA ILE A 38 4.04 -1.93 0.66
C ILE A 38 5.43 -1.35 0.40
N THR A 39 5.49 -0.06 0.09
CA THR A 39 6.74 0.70 -0.03
C THR A 39 6.62 2.06 0.66
N VAL A 40 7.72 2.56 1.25
CA VAL A 40 7.72 3.85 1.96
C VAL A 40 7.49 4.98 0.95
N VAL A 41 6.45 5.79 1.17
CA VAL A 41 6.23 6.99 0.36
C VAL A 41 6.90 8.16 1.08
N LYS A 42 8.12 8.51 0.64
CA LYS A 42 8.67 9.83 0.94
C LYS A 42 8.01 10.81 -0.01
N ASP A 43 7.41 11.87 0.51
CA ASP A 43 6.82 13.01 -0.23
C ASP A 43 7.87 13.77 -1.06
N SER A 44 8.54 13.10 -1.98
CA SER A 44 9.38 13.70 -3.02
C SER A 44 8.55 13.79 -4.28
N LYS A 45 7.73 14.84 -4.31
CA LYS A 45 7.07 15.48 -5.46
C LYS A 45 7.59 15.03 -6.84
N LYS A 46 7.15 13.87 -7.34
CA LYS A 46 7.20 13.49 -8.76
C LYS A 46 6.25 12.30 -9.03
N THR A 47 5.16 12.61 -9.75
CA THR A 47 4.52 11.85 -10.85
C THR A 47 4.69 10.31 -10.85
N ALA A 48 3.69 9.48 -11.14
CA ALA A 48 2.54 9.63 -12.01
C ALA A 48 1.59 8.42 -11.82
N LYS A 49 0.30 8.67 -12.07
CA LYS A 49 -0.55 7.81 -12.91
C LYS A 49 -0.48 6.31 -12.62
N ASP A 50 -1.21 5.86 -11.61
CA ASP A 50 -1.77 4.51 -11.65
C ASP A 50 -3.19 4.55 -11.11
N SER A 51 -4.08 5.00 -11.98
CA SER A 51 -5.46 4.56 -11.96
C SER A 51 -5.50 3.31 -12.84
N LYS A 52 -6.03 2.18 -12.36
CA LYS A 52 -7.26 1.55 -12.90
C LYS A 52 -7.44 0.08 -12.47
N LYS A 53 -8.53 -0.12 -11.72
CA LYS A 53 -9.49 -1.24 -11.77
C LYS A 53 -9.02 -2.63 -11.31
N THR A 54 -9.58 -3.09 -10.19
CA THR A 54 -10.16 -4.43 -10.08
C THR A 54 -11.45 -4.35 -9.27
N GLU A 55 -12.56 -4.19 -10.00
CA GLU A 55 -13.83 -4.83 -9.65
C GLU A 55 -13.58 -6.34 -9.80
N GLU A 56 -13.79 -7.13 -8.75
CA GLU A 56 -14.16 -8.55 -8.90
C GLU A 56 -15.43 -8.75 -8.07
N GLU A 57 -16.57 -8.61 -8.74
CA GLU A 57 -17.77 -9.36 -8.43
C GLU A 57 -17.56 -10.80 -8.93
N VAL A 58 -17.66 -11.78 -8.02
CA VAL A 58 -18.04 -13.17 -8.33
C VAL A 58 -18.94 -13.72 -7.24
#